data_AF-A0A5Q6PEP4-F1
#
_entry.id   AF-A0A5Q6PEP4-F1
#
_cell.length_a   1.000
_cell.length_b   1.000
_cell.length_c   1.000
_cell.angle_alpha   90.00
_cell.angle_beta   90.00
_cell.angle_gamma   90.00
#
_symmetry.space_group_name_H-M   'P 1'
#
loop_
_entity.id
_entity.type
_entity.pdbx_description
1 polymer ?
#
loop_
_entity_poly.entity_id
_entity_poly.type
_entity_poly.pdbx_seq_one_letter_code
_entity_poly.pdbx_strand_id
1 'polypeptide(L)'
;MKTIYIETQKKRMGERKAKYLFGVQDEEGFVTTLTFKQFMAHEAEYKEPGSYVQKEVVKALLSQIASFHHKIEYNTWSKQNNPTFLEKVEKLLDMGAKWTKSGILSV
;
A
#
# COMPACT_ATOMS: atom_id res chain seq x y z
N MET A 1 6.31 13.40 -9.47
CA MET A 1 5.01 12.67 -9.37
C MET A 1 5.07 11.66 -8.23
N LYS A 2 4.06 11.58 -7.34
CA LYS A 2 3.95 10.50 -6.35
C LYS A 2 3.22 9.31 -6.96
N THR A 3 3.70 8.10 -6.70
CA THR A 3 3.06 6.87 -7.17
C THR A 3 3.34 5.70 -6.25
N ILE A 4 2.61 4.60 -6.42
CA ILE A 4 3.00 3.30 -5.91
C ILE A 4 3.72 2.55 -7.02
N TYR A 5 4.92 2.08 -6.75
CA TYR A 5 5.67 1.24 -7.68
C TYR A 5 5.67 -0.21 -7.23
N ILE A 6 5.83 -1.09 -8.24
CA ILE A 6 5.81 -2.53 -8.07
C ILE A 6 7.17 -3.07 -8.45
N GLU A 7 7.89 -3.62 -7.49
CA GLU A 7 9.13 -4.32 -7.72
C GLU A 7 8.83 -5.82 -7.80
N THR A 8 9.05 -6.44 -8.97
CA THR A 8 8.83 -7.88 -9.14
C THR A 8 9.93 -8.65 -8.42
N GLN A 9 9.58 -9.52 -7.48
CA GLN A 9 10.55 -10.36 -6.77
C GLN A 9 10.72 -11.72 -7.45
N LYS A 10 11.86 -12.38 -7.20
CA LYS A 10 12.17 -13.71 -7.75
C LYS A 10 11.08 -14.73 -7.39
N LYS A 11 10.66 -15.53 -8.38
CA LYS A 11 9.72 -16.65 -8.21
C LYS A 11 10.34 -17.67 -7.24
N ARG A 12 9.69 -17.94 -6.11
CA ARG A 12 9.99 -19.08 -5.24
C ARG A 12 8.72 -19.91 -5.09
N MET A 13 8.82 -21.22 -5.33
CA MET A 13 7.70 -22.17 -5.20
C MET A 13 6.45 -21.84 -6.03
N GLY A 14 6.61 -21.44 -7.29
CA GLY A 14 5.48 -21.28 -8.21
C GLY A 14 4.79 -19.90 -8.18
N GLU A 15 4.84 -19.20 -7.05
CA GLU A 15 4.18 -17.89 -6.88
C GLU A 15 5.13 -16.72 -7.20
N ARG A 16 4.62 -15.73 -7.94
CA ARG A 16 5.31 -14.44 -8.16
C ARG A 16 4.96 -13.53 -6.98
N LYS A 17 5.96 -13.19 -6.17
CA LYS A 17 5.81 -12.15 -5.15
C LYS A 17 6.08 -10.79 -5.76
N ALA A 18 5.24 -9.82 -5.46
CA ALA A 18 5.46 -8.42 -5.78
C ALA A 18 5.76 -7.66 -4.48
N LYS A 19 6.57 -6.62 -4.58
CA LYS A 19 6.85 -5.71 -3.47
C LYS A 19 6.32 -4.33 -3.84
N TYR A 20 5.42 -3.80 -3.02
CA TYR A 20 4.77 -2.50 -3.23
C TYR A 20 5.44 -1.45 -2.38
N LEU A 21 5.73 -0.31 -2.98
CA LEU A 21 6.50 0.75 -2.36
C LEU A 21 5.91 2.12 -2.72
N PHE A 22 5.88 3.03 -1.76
CA PHE A 22 5.55 4.43 -2.00
C PHE A 22 6.77 5.14 -2.56
N GLY A 23 6.61 5.75 -3.73
CA GLY A 23 7.68 6.42 -4.44
C GLY A 23 7.30 7.81 -4.90
N VAL A 24 8.29 8.70 -4.94
CA VAL A 24 8.19 9.96 -5.70
C VAL A 24 9.21 9.89 -6.83
N GLN A 25 8.73 10.10 -8.04
CA GLN A 25 9.55 10.25 -9.24
C GLN A 25 9.94 11.72 -9.39
N ASP A 26 11.23 11.98 -9.50
CA ASP A 26 11.81 13.30 -9.80
C ASP A 26 11.81 13.60 -11.31
N GLU A 27 12.37 14.75 -11.69
CA GLU A 27 12.43 15.22 -13.09
C GLU A 27 13.34 14.35 -13.97
N GLU A 28 14.34 13.70 -13.38
CA GLU A 28 15.28 12.80 -14.06
C GLU A 28 14.75 11.35 -14.15
N GLY A 29 13.62 11.08 -13.49
CA GLY A 29 12.93 9.80 -13.50
C GLY A 29 13.38 8.83 -12.40
N PHE A 30 14.22 9.25 -11.46
CA PHE A 30 14.58 8.43 -10.31
C PHE A 30 13.44 8.35 -9.31
N VAL A 31 13.23 7.15 -8.76
CA VAL A 31 12.18 6.88 -7.78
C VAL A 31 12.80 6.85 -6.38
N THR A 32 12.45 7.85 -5.57
CA THR A 32 12.82 7.90 -4.16
C THR A 32 11.75 7.24 -3.31
N THR A 33 12.14 6.30 -2.45
CA THR A 33 11.23 5.52 -1.60
C THR A 33 10.92 6.23 -0.29
N LEU A 34 9.66 6.25 0.10
CA LEU A 34 9.19 6.97 1.27
C LEU A 34 8.36 6.06 2.19
N THR A 35 8.35 6.38 3.49
CA THR A 35 7.31 5.86 4.39
C THR A 35 5.96 6.46 4.01
N PHE A 36 4.84 5.85 4.43
CA PHE A 36 3.50 6.42 4.18
C PHE A 36 3.38 7.86 4.69
N LYS A 37 3.88 8.16 5.90
CA LYS A 37 3.86 9.53 6.46
C LYS A 37 4.63 10.52 5.59
N GLN A 38 5.83 10.15 5.14
CA GLN A 38 6.64 10.99 4.25
C GLN A 38 6.00 11.14 2.86
N PHE A 39 5.37 10.07 2.37
CA PHE A 39 4.62 10.07 1.13
C PHE A 39 3.43 11.03 1.19
N MET A 40 2.66 11.05 2.28
CA MET A 40 1.54 11.97 2.44
C MET A 40 2.00 13.43 2.64
N ALA A 41 3.11 13.64 3.34
CA ALA A 41 3.64 14.98 3.66
C ALA A 41 4.34 15.68 2.49
N HIS A 42 4.81 14.94 1.47
CA HIS A 42 5.49 15.56 0.34
C HIS A 42 4.45 16.30 -0.54
N GLU A 43 4.81 17.41 -1.17
CA GLU A 43 3.89 18.13 -2.07
C GLU A 43 4.18 17.71 -3.51
N ALA A 44 3.41 16.77 -4.04
CA ALA A 44 3.55 16.28 -5.42
C ALA A 44 2.24 15.62 -5.84
N GLU A 45 1.93 15.69 -7.14
CA GLU A 45 0.70 15.09 -7.66
C GLU A 45 0.71 13.56 -7.49
N TYR A 46 -0.36 13.02 -6.92
CA TYR A 46 -0.54 11.60 -6.73
C TYR A 46 -1.19 10.96 -7.95
N LYS A 47 -0.51 9.96 -8.52
CA LYS A 47 -1.06 9.09 -9.55
C LYS A 47 -1.63 7.83 -8.92
N GLU A 48 -2.95 7.68 -9.01
CA GLU A 48 -3.64 6.51 -8.48
C GLU A 48 -3.20 5.24 -9.22
N PRO A 49 -2.83 4.16 -8.51
CA PRO A 49 -2.46 2.91 -9.13
C PRO A 49 -3.70 2.17 -9.65
N GLY A 50 -3.50 1.27 -10.62
CA GLY A 50 -4.58 0.46 -11.19
C GLY A 50 -5.28 -0.42 -10.15
N SER A 51 -6.53 -0.78 -10.43
CA SER A 51 -7.43 -1.53 -9.51
C SER A 51 -6.81 -2.83 -8.97
N TYR A 52 -6.06 -3.56 -9.79
CA TYR A 52 -5.36 -4.77 -9.37
C TYR A 52 -4.32 -4.49 -8.27
N VAL A 53 -3.52 -3.43 -8.44
CA VAL A 53 -2.49 -3.02 -7.50
C VAL A 53 -3.12 -2.60 -6.18
N GLN A 54 -4.20 -1.82 -6.24
CA GLN A 54 -4.95 -1.40 -5.06
C GLN A 54 -5.44 -2.62 -4.25
N LYS A 55 -6.03 -3.60 -4.94
CA LYS A 55 -6.53 -4.82 -4.31
C LYS A 55 -5.42 -5.61 -3.63
N GLU A 56 -4.29 -5.80 -4.29
CA GLU A 56 -3.16 -6.55 -3.72
C GLU A 56 -2.51 -5.83 -2.54
N VAL A 57 -2.39 -4.49 -2.60
CA VAL A 57 -1.90 -3.69 -1.47
C VAL A 57 -2.83 -3.84 -0.25
N VAL A 58 -4.13 -3.67 -0.43
CA VAL A 58 -5.11 -3.82 0.66
C VAL A 58 -5.08 -5.24 1.23
N LYS A 59 -5.00 -6.27 0.38
CA LYS A 59 -4.86 -7.67 0.79
C LYS A 59 -3.59 -7.90 1.62
N ALA A 60 -2.45 -7.37 1.17
CA ALA A 60 -1.16 -7.51 1.85
C ALA A 60 -1.10 -6.78 3.21
N LEU A 61 -1.81 -5.66 3.35
CA LEU A 61 -1.93 -4.96 4.63
C LEU A 61 -2.90 -5.68 5.58
N LEU A 62 -4.06 -6.12 5.07
CA LEU A 62 -5.02 -6.90 5.85
C LEU A 62 -4.45 -8.23 6.36
N SER A 63 -3.55 -8.88 5.62
CA SER A 63 -2.92 -10.12 6.05
C SER A 63 -2.01 -9.94 7.27
N GLN A 64 -1.44 -8.73 7.45
CA GLN A 64 -0.63 -8.39 8.62
C GLN A 64 -1.48 -8.19 9.89
N ILE A 65 -2.76 -7.88 9.74
CA ILE A 65 -3.68 -7.75 10.87
C ILE A 65 -4.00 -9.17 11.39
N ALA A 66 -3.53 -9.51 12.58
CA ALA A 66 -3.72 -10.83 13.17
C ALA A 66 -5.16 -11.05 13.69
N SER A 67 -5.80 -10.01 14.22
CA SER A 67 -7.13 -10.10 14.84
C SER A 67 -8.24 -10.15 13.78
N PHE A 68 -9.05 -11.21 13.81
CA PHE A 68 -10.24 -11.32 12.94
C PHE A 68 -11.26 -10.22 13.21
N HIS A 69 -11.39 -9.77 14.46
CA HIS A 69 -12.28 -8.67 14.85
C HIS A 69 -11.90 -7.36 14.12
N HIS A 70 -10.61 -7.03 14.07
CA HIS A 70 -10.12 -5.85 13.36
C HIS A 70 -10.39 -5.95 11.85
N LYS A 71 -10.35 -7.14 11.26
CA LYS A 71 -10.71 -7.32 9.83
C LYS A 71 -12.18 -7.03 9.58
N ILE A 72 -13.07 -7.48 10.46
CA ILE A 72 -14.50 -7.17 10.37
C ILE A 72 -14.73 -5.67 10.51
N GLU A 73 -14.09 -5.04 11.51
CA GLU A 73 -14.20 -3.61 11.76
C GLU A 73 -13.77 -2.79 10.54
N TYR A 74 -12.63 -3.13 9.93
CA TYR A 74 -12.17 -2.49 8.69
C TYR A 74 -13.19 -2.65 7.55
N ASN A 75 -13.71 -3.87 7.34
CA ASN A 75 -14.65 -4.13 6.26
C ASN A 75 -15.97 -3.38 6.45
N THR A 76 -16.48 -3.30 7.68
CA THR A 76 -17.68 -2.53 8.02
C THR A 76 -17.45 -1.05 7.78
N TRP A 77 -16.34 -0.50 8.29
CA TRP A 77 -15.95 0.89 8.06
C TRP A 77 -15.81 1.22 6.57
N SER A 78 -15.14 0.36 5.79
CA SER A 78 -14.93 0.60 4.36
C SER A 78 -16.23 0.58 3.56
N LYS A 79 -17.25 -0.20 3.97
CA LYS A 79 -18.56 -0.21 3.31
C LYS A 79 -19.39 1.02 3.64
N GLN A 80 -19.30 1.51 4.88
CA GLN A 80 -20.08 2.66 5.35
C GLN A 80 -19.57 3.99 4.80
N ASN A 81 -18.26 4.14 4.66
CA ASN A 81 -17.64 5.43 4.37
C ASN A 81 -17.23 5.61 2.90
N ASN A 82 -17.28 4.55 2.09
CA ASN A 82 -16.77 4.52 0.71
C ASN A 82 -15.40 5.24 0.53
N PRO A 83 -14.38 4.89 1.34
CA PRO A 83 -13.12 5.65 1.40
C PRO A 83 -12.30 5.47 0.12
N THR A 84 -11.51 6.50 -0.17
CA THR A 84 -10.46 6.48 -1.19
C THR A 84 -9.41 5.41 -0.87
N PHE A 85 -8.57 5.09 -1.85
CA PHE A 85 -7.51 4.10 -1.65
C PHE A 85 -6.50 4.52 -0.56
N LEU A 86 -6.12 5.79 -0.49
CA LEU A 86 -5.15 6.26 0.51
C LEU A 86 -5.72 6.21 1.94
N GLU A 87 -7.00 6.57 2.12
CA GLU A 87 -7.70 6.46 3.40
C GLU A 87 -7.81 4.99 3.87
N LYS A 88 -8.00 4.05 2.94
CA LYS A 88 -7.96 2.61 3.25
C LYS A 88 -6.60 2.17 3.77
N VAL A 89 -5.52 2.62 3.13
CA VAL A 89 -4.16 2.32 3.59
C VAL A 89 -3.93 2.93 4.97
N GLU A 90 -4.25 4.20 5.16
CA GLU A 90 -4.12 4.90 6.44
C GLU A 90 -4.84 4.15 7.57
N LYS A 91 -6.13 3.81 7.35
CA LYS A 91 -6.92 3.07 8.34
C LYS A 91 -6.29 1.72 8.70
N LEU A 92 -5.76 0.98 7.72
CA LEU A 92 -5.08 -0.30 7.99
C LEU A 92 -3.79 -0.12 8.80
N LEU A 93 -3.04 0.97 8.57
CA LEU A 93 -1.85 1.30 9.35
C LEU A 93 -2.22 1.67 10.79
N ASP A 94 -3.29 2.43 10.99
CA ASP A 94 -3.81 2.75 12.33
C ASP A 94 -4.28 1.50 13.09
N MET A 95 -4.81 0.51 12.35
CA MET A 95 -5.24 -0.78 12.91
C MET A 95 -4.08 -1.76 13.15
N GLY A 96 -2.84 -1.34 12.91
CA GLY A 96 -1.62 -2.07 13.27
C GLY A 96 -0.87 -2.73 12.12
N ALA A 97 -1.32 -2.57 10.87
CA ALA A 97 -0.51 -2.97 9.71
C ALA A 97 0.75 -2.08 9.61
N LYS A 98 1.80 -2.60 8.96
CA LYS A 98 3.08 -1.88 8.84
C LYS A 98 3.43 -1.64 7.38
N TRP A 99 3.76 -0.39 7.06
CA TRP A 99 4.39 0.01 5.81
C TRP A 99 5.77 0.61 6.08
N THR A 100 6.82 -0.05 5.62
CA THR A 100 8.20 0.39 5.84
C THR A 100 8.74 1.13 4.62
N LYS A 101 9.90 1.79 4.72
CA LYS A 101 10.61 2.29 3.52
C LYS A 101 10.98 1.17 2.55
N SER A 102 11.12 -0.05 3.07
CA SER A 102 11.29 -1.27 2.27
C SER A 102 9.97 -1.82 1.73
N GLY A 103 8.86 -1.09 1.81
CA GLY A 103 7.59 -1.49 1.23
C GLY A 103 6.90 -2.64 1.95
N ILE A 104 5.93 -3.22 1.26
CA ILE A 104 5.16 -4.39 1.70
C ILE A 104 5.20 -5.48 0.62
N LEU A 105 5.13 -6.74 1.03
CA LEU A 105 5.12 -7.89 0.10
C LEU A 105 3.69 -8.33 -0.18
N SER A 106 3.37 -8.60 -1.44
CA SER A 106 2.18 -9.38 -1.81
C SER A 106 2.36 -10.80 -1.26
N VAL A 107 1.33 -11.29 -0.57
CA VAL A 107 1.22 -12.69 -0.17
C VAL A 107 0.47 -13.44 -1.24
#